data_AF-A0A9D7AQ78-F1
#
_entry.id   AF-A0A9D7AQ78-F1
#
_cell.length_a   1.000
_cell.length_b   1.000
_cell.length_c   1.000
_cell.angle_alpha   90.00
_cell.angle_beta   90.00
_cell.angle_gamma   90.00
#
_symmetry.space_group_name_H-M   'P 1'
#
loop_
_entity.id
_entity.type
_entity.pdbx_description
1 polymer ?
#
loop_
_entity_poly.entity_id
_entity_poly.type
_entity_poly.pdbx_seq_one_letter_code
_entity_poly.pdbx_strand_id
1 'polypeptide(L)'
;MSGTRSMPRGVRGKLFARAATVFGLCASTAVFAVTPLSPQLTPASHQELVTKLNEIGMAQVAHNSVLIALTQALGLQAQARTYVEDSRYPHLPSVSAQATPGEANCATVTLHASFAPPRSAAIRLVGTYCPVSLGVWQAKAQDLTAGP
;
A
#
# COMPACT_ATOMS: atom_id res chain seq x y z
N MET A 1 -24.15 9.61 -68.49
CA MET A 1 -24.03 10.25 -67.16
C MET A 1 -25.44 10.35 -66.58
N SER A 2 -26.20 9.25 -66.43
CA SER A 2 -26.06 8.11 -65.51
C SER A 2 -26.12 8.57 -64.04
N GLY A 3 -27.20 8.36 -63.26
CA GLY A 3 -28.34 7.47 -63.50
C GLY A 3 -29.59 7.75 -62.66
N THR A 4 -30.69 7.33 -63.26
CA THR A 4 -32.08 7.05 -62.82
C THR A 4 -32.12 6.05 -61.63
N ARG A 5 -33.16 5.79 -60.84
CA ARG A 5 -34.62 5.88 -61.00
C ARG A 5 -35.28 5.51 -59.64
N SER A 6 -36.39 6.19 -59.33
CA SER A 6 -37.66 5.68 -58.77
C SER A 6 -37.73 4.43 -57.84
N MET A 7 -38.34 4.66 -56.67
CA MET A 7 -39.24 3.79 -55.85
C MET A 7 -40.43 3.18 -56.66
N PRO A 8 -41.42 2.41 -56.10
CA PRO A 8 -41.60 1.70 -54.80
C PRO A 8 -42.29 0.28 -54.90
N ARG A 9 -42.71 -0.27 -53.73
CA ARG A 9 -43.69 -1.36 -53.46
C ARG A 9 -43.18 -2.79 -53.75
N GLY A 10 -43.41 -3.83 -52.95
CA GLY A 10 -44.18 -4.10 -51.74
C GLY A 10 -44.37 -5.63 -51.60
N VAL A 11 -44.83 -6.08 -50.42
CA VAL A 11 -45.46 -7.39 -50.12
C VAL A 11 -44.60 -8.58 -49.65
N ARG A 12 -44.75 -8.84 -48.33
CA ARG A 12 -44.88 -10.13 -47.59
C ARG A 12 -44.25 -11.41 -48.16
N GLY A 13 -43.43 -12.07 -47.33
CA GLY A 13 -43.09 -13.49 -47.49
C GLY A 13 -42.40 -14.11 -46.27
N LYS A 14 -43.22 -14.63 -45.36
CA LYS A 14 -43.07 -15.79 -44.43
C LYS A 14 -41.70 -16.11 -43.78
N LEU A 15 -41.80 -16.29 -42.45
CA LEU A 15 -40.86 -16.98 -41.56
C LEU A 15 -40.26 -18.25 -42.19
N PHE A 16 -38.95 -18.43 -42.01
CA PHE A 16 -38.40 -19.74 -41.64
C PHE A 16 -37.30 -19.55 -40.59
N ALA A 17 -37.52 -20.24 -39.47
CA ALA A 17 -36.64 -20.30 -38.33
C ALA A 17 -35.32 -21.00 -38.70
N ARG A 18 -34.20 -20.46 -38.23
CA ARG A 18 -32.99 -21.23 -37.97
C ARG A 18 -32.56 -20.97 -36.55
N ALA A 19 -32.86 -21.95 -35.69
CA ALA A 19 -32.25 -22.11 -34.40
C ALA A 19 -30.74 -22.25 -34.59
N ALA A 20 -29.98 -21.24 -34.18
CA ALA A 20 -28.54 -21.35 -33.99
C ALA A 20 -28.31 -21.62 -32.50
N THR A 21 -28.04 -22.88 -32.20
CA THR A 21 -27.64 -23.39 -30.89
C THR A 21 -26.40 -22.62 -30.44
N VAL A 22 -26.56 -21.73 -29.47
CA VAL A 22 -25.48 -21.00 -28.82
C VAL A 22 -24.70 -22.02 -28.00
N PHE A 23 -23.58 -22.51 -28.55
CA PHE A 23 -22.52 -23.11 -27.75
C PHE A 23 -21.88 -21.98 -26.94
N GLY A 24 -22.44 -21.75 -25.75
CA GLY A 24 -21.82 -20.94 -24.72
C GLY A 24 -20.55 -21.64 -24.25
N LEU A 25 -19.43 -21.34 -24.90
CA LEU A 25 -18.13 -21.50 -24.27
C LEU A 25 -18.12 -20.58 -23.06
N CYS A 26 -18.26 -21.15 -21.87
CA CYS A 26 -17.88 -20.51 -20.64
C CYS A 26 -16.40 -20.11 -20.77
N ALA A 27 -16.17 -18.86 -21.18
CA ALA A 27 -14.90 -18.21 -20.98
C ALA A 27 -14.74 -18.05 -19.47
N SER A 28 -14.14 -19.06 -18.84
CA SER A 28 -13.62 -18.99 -17.48
C SER A 28 -12.53 -17.93 -17.49
N THR A 29 -12.91 -16.66 -17.38
CA THR A 29 -11.98 -15.58 -17.06
C THR A 29 -11.44 -15.90 -15.67
N ALA A 30 -10.28 -16.54 -15.62
CA ALA A 30 -9.50 -16.64 -14.42
C ALA A 30 -9.16 -15.20 -14.01
N VAL A 31 -9.97 -14.63 -13.12
CA VAL A 31 -9.64 -13.38 -12.44
C VAL A 31 -8.49 -13.76 -11.52
N PHE A 32 -7.26 -13.56 -11.99
CA PHE A 32 -6.10 -13.61 -11.12
C PHE A 32 -6.35 -12.59 -10.00
N ALA A 33 -6.57 -13.09 -8.79
CA ALA A 33 -6.69 -12.23 -7.62
C ALA A 33 -5.36 -11.48 -7.49
N VAL A 34 -5.38 -10.18 -7.79
CA VAL A 34 -4.23 -9.31 -7.55
C VAL A 34 -4.16 -9.15 -6.04
N THR A 35 -3.25 -9.87 -5.40
CA THR A 35 -2.93 -9.60 -3.99
C THR A 35 -2.24 -8.24 -3.94
N PRO A 36 -2.82 -7.24 -3.24
CA PRO A 36 -2.16 -5.95 -3.10
C PRO A 36 -0.81 -6.18 -2.39
N LEU A 37 0.27 -5.74 -3.03
CA LEU A 37 1.61 -5.84 -2.48
C LEU A 37 1.75 -4.75 -1.41
N SER A 38 1.65 -5.12 -0.14
CA SER A 38 1.86 -4.20 0.98
C SER A 38 3.35 -4.15 1.32
N PRO A 39 3.96 -2.94 1.43
CA PRO A 39 5.31 -2.80 1.94
C PRO A 39 5.46 -3.42 3.32
N GLN A 40 6.56 -4.13 3.56
CA GLN A 40 6.82 -4.81 4.82
C GLN A 40 8.31 -4.81 5.17
N LEU A 41 8.59 -4.94 6.46
CA LEU A 41 9.95 -5.22 6.94
C LEU A 41 10.25 -6.71 6.87
N THR A 42 11.53 -7.06 6.75
CA THR A 42 11.97 -8.44 7.02
C THR A 42 11.63 -8.84 8.47
N PRO A 43 11.41 -10.14 8.76
CA PRO A 43 11.10 -10.59 10.11
C PRO A 43 12.13 -10.15 11.17
N ALA A 44 13.42 -10.13 10.81
CA ALA A 44 14.49 -9.68 11.69
C ALA A 44 14.36 -8.19 12.04
N SER A 45 14.21 -7.32 11.04
CA SER A 45 14.06 -5.88 11.27
C SER A 45 12.74 -5.53 11.98
N HIS A 46 11.67 -6.27 11.68
CA HIS A 46 10.40 -6.15 12.37
C HIS A 46 10.55 -6.47 13.87
N GLN A 47 11.15 -7.62 14.18
CA GLN A 47 11.36 -8.05 15.56
C GLN A 47 12.25 -7.06 16.32
N GLU A 48 13.33 -6.59 15.71
CA GLU A 48 14.23 -5.61 16.33
C GLU A 48 13.50 -4.31 16.69
N LEU A 49 12.70 -3.75 15.76
CA LEU A 49 11.91 -2.56 16.02
C LEU A 49 10.90 -2.79 17.16
N VAL A 50 10.16 -3.90 17.12
CA VAL A 50 9.17 -4.22 18.17
C VAL A 50 9.84 -4.40 19.53
N THR A 51 11.01 -5.03 19.61
CA THR A 51 11.77 -5.14 20.86
C THR A 51 12.12 -3.75 21.40
N LYS A 52 12.69 -2.85 20.57
CA LYS A 52 13.04 -1.49 20.98
C LYS A 52 11.81 -0.67 21.44
N LEU A 53 10.67 -0.83 20.78
CA LEU A 53 9.42 -0.16 21.18
C LEU A 53 8.92 -0.68 22.53
N ASN A 54 8.99 -1.99 22.77
CA ASN A 54 8.66 -2.60 24.06
C ASN A 54 9.58 -2.09 25.18
N GLU A 55 10.88 -1.95 24.93
CA GLU A 55 11.86 -1.46 25.91
C GLU A 55 11.56 -0.03 26.37
N ILE A 56 10.98 0.80 25.50
CA ILE A 56 10.52 2.17 25.83
C ILE A 56 9.12 2.16 26.50
N GLY A 57 8.51 0.99 26.65
CA GLY A 57 7.20 0.83 27.29
C GLY A 57 6.04 1.26 26.40
N MET A 58 6.23 1.27 25.07
CA MET A 58 5.13 1.51 24.14
C MET A 58 4.13 0.35 24.17
N ALA A 59 2.83 0.66 24.12
CA ALA A 59 1.80 -0.36 24.08
C ALA A 59 1.75 -1.06 22.71
N GLN A 60 1.38 -2.35 22.70
CA GLN A 60 1.36 -3.15 21.47
C GLN A 60 0.48 -2.55 20.36
N VAL A 61 -0.65 -1.93 20.73
CA VAL A 61 -1.54 -1.26 19.76
C VAL A 61 -0.85 -0.09 19.06
N ALA A 62 0.04 0.62 19.77
CA ALA A 62 0.83 1.72 19.23
C ALA A 62 2.00 1.24 18.35
N HIS A 63 2.51 0.00 18.55
CA HIS A 63 3.51 -0.57 17.65
C HIS A 63 3.00 -0.66 16.22
N ASN A 64 1.74 -1.05 16.04
CA ASN A 64 1.13 -1.18 14.73
C ASN A 64 1.07 0.17 14.02
N SER A 65 0.73 1.26 14.72
CA SER A 65 0.75 2.61 14.14
C SER A 65 2.15 3.01 13.65
N VAL A 66 3.19 2.72 14.43
CA VAL A 66 4.59 2.98 14.04
C VAL A 66 4.99 2.15 12.83
N LEU A 67 4.68 0.85 12.83
CA LEU A 67 4.98 -0.06 11.73
C LEU A 67 4.28 0.37 10.43
N ILE A 68 3.00 0.72 10.50
CA ILE A 68 2.24 1.20 9.35
C ILE A 68 2.85 2.49 8.81
N ALA A 69 3.11 3.47 9.67
CA ALA A 69 3.71 4.73 9.22
C ALA A 69 5.07 4.53 8.55
N LEU A 70 5.91 3.67 9.12
CA LEU A 70 7.21 3.31 8.56
C LEU A 70 7.07 2.64 7.18
N THR A 71 6.26 1.60 7.06
CA THR A 71 6.12 0.86 5.79
C THR A 71 5.41 1.68 4.72
N GLN A 72 4.46 2.54 5.09
CA GLN A 72 3.82 3.48 4.17
C GLN A 72 4.80 4.52 3.63
N ALA A 73 5.67 5.07 4.49
CA ALA A 73 6.74 5.98 4.08
C ALA A 73 7.76 5.30 3.17
N LEU A 74 8.13 4.05 3.44
CA LEU A 74 9.06 3.28 2.60
C LEU A 74 8.47 2.93 1.23
N GLY A 75 7.18 2.56 1.18
CA GLY A 75 6.53 2.18 -0.08
C GLY A 75 7.15 0.94 -0.74
N LEU A 76 6.98 0.80 -2.05
CA LEU A 76 7.47 -0.37 -2.79
C LEU A 76 8.94 -0.25 -3.23
N GLN A 77 9.48 0.96 -3.28
CA GLN A 77 10.82 1.29 -3.74
C GLN A 77 11.28 2.61 -3.13
N ALA A 78 12.60 2.88 -3.08
CA ALA A 78 13.14 4.07 -2.41
C ALA A 78 12.75 5.34 -3.15
N GLN A 79 11.89 6.13 -2.51
CA GLN A 79 11.41 7.41 -3.03
C GLN A 79 11.24 8.40 -1.89
N ALA A 80 11.24 9.68 -2.25
CA ALA A 80 10.85 10.72 -1.31
C ALA A 80 9.34 10.58 -1.04
N ARG A 81 8.97 10.36 0.21
CA ARG A 81 7.57 10.17 0.61
C ARG A 81 7.36 10.63 2.03
N THR A 82 6.20 11.21 2.27
CA THR A 82 5.75 11.59 3.61
C THR A 82 4.44 10.86 3.92
N TYR A 83 4.33 10.37 5.15
CA TYR A 83 3.12 9.79 5.73
C TYR A 83 2.80 10.55 7.01
N VAL A 84 1.54 10.95 7.20
CA VAL A 84 1.07 11.59 8.43
C VAL A 84 -0.28 11.00 8.78
N GLU A 85 -0.45 10.62 10.03
CA GLU A 85 -1.71 10.17 10.59
C GLU A 85 -1.89 10.78 11.98
N ASP A 86 -2.93 11.62 12.10
CA ASP A 86 -3.32 12.21 13.36
C ASP A 86 -4.37 11.34 14.05
N SER A 87 -4.02 10.81 15.21
CA SER A 87 -4.94 9.98 16.00
C SER A 87 -5.94 10.85 16.76
N ARG A 88 -7.22 10.45 16.69
CA ARG A 88 -8.28 11.01 17.53
C ARG A 88 -8.44 10.26 18.85
N TYR A 89 -7.74 9.14 19.02
CA TYR A 89 -7.89 8.25 20.16
C TYR A 89 -6.71 8.38 21.12
N PRO A 90 -6.95 8.66 22.41
CA PRO A 90 -5.86 8.92 23.37
C PRO A 90 -4.88 7.76 23.59
N HIS A 91 -5.26 6.54 23.21
CA HIS A 91 -4.44 5.34 23.36
C HIS A 91 -3.65 4.99 22.08
N LEU A 92 -3.88 5.69 20.98
CA LEU A 92 -3.15 5.54 19.72
C LEU A 92 -2.30 6.79 19.48
N PRO A 93 -1.04 6.64 19.07
CA PRO A 93 -0.19 7.78 18.78
C PRO A 93 -0.59 8.44 17.46
N SER A 94 -0.44 9.75 17.37
CA SER A 94 -0.26 10.43 16.10
C SER A 94 1.14 10.15 15.58
N VAL A 95 1.26 9.83 14.30
CA VAL A 95 2.51 9.41 13.66
C VAL A 95 2.80 10.25 12.42
N SER A 96 4.06 10.62 12.25
CA SER A 96 4.53 11.26 11.02
C SER A 96 5.84 10.61 10.60
N ALA A 97 5.96 10.22 9.34
CA ALA A 97 7.15 9.58 8.79
C ALA A 97 7.53 10.23 7.47
N GLN A 98 8.83 10.43 7.26
CA GLN A 98 9.39 10.96 6.03
C GLN A 98 10.51 10.03 5.58
N ALA A 99 10.38 9.49 4.37
CA ALA A 99 11.41 8.75 3.67
C ALA A 99 12.10 9.65 2.65
N THR A 100 13.42 9.53 2.55
CA THR A 100 14.26 10.17 1.54
C THR A 100 15.11 9.10 0.86
N PRO A 101 15.21 9.09 -0.47
CA PRO A 101 16.01 8.11 -1.18
C PRO A 101 17.49 8.40 -0.92
N GLY A 102 18.25 7.34 -0.64
CA GLY A 102 19.70 7.39 -0.42
C GLY A 102 20.45 6.56 -1.47
N GLU A 103 21.69 6.24 -1.14
CA GLU A 103 22.55 5.43 -2.00
C GLU A 103 22.07 3.97 -2.10
N ALA A 104 22.48 3.29 -3.18
CA ALA A 104 22.20 1.88 -3.40
C ALA A 104 20.70 1.49 -3.31
N ASN A 105 19.80 2.41 -3.69
CA ASN A 105 18.35 2.24 -3.61
C ASN A 105 17.83 2.03 -2.17
N CYS A 106 18.60 2.43 -1.16
CA CYS A 106 18.13 2.48 0.22
C CYS A 106 17.33 3.78 0.47
N ALA A 107 16.59 3.84 1.56
CA ALA A 107 15.87 5.03 2.00
C ALA A 107 16.21 5.33 3.46
N THR A 108 16.46 6.61 3.76
CA THR A 108 16.54 7.10 5.13
C THR A 108 15.16 7.57 5.56
N VAL A 109 14.68 7.04 6.69
CA VAL A 109 13.38 7.37 7.27
C VAL A 109 13.59 8.11 8.58
N THR A 110 12.89 9.23 8.73
CA THR A 110 12.67 9.90 10.02
C THR A 110 11.21 9.75 10.38
N LEU A 111 10.90 9.16 11.53
CA LEU A 111 9.55 8.96 12.04
C LEU A 111 9.42 9.51 13.45
N HIS A 112 8.29 10.14 13.72
CA HIS A 112 7.90 10.63 15.02
C HIS A 112 6.55 10.03 15.41
N ALA A 113 6.40 9.61 16.66
CA ALA A 113 5.12 9.19 17.22
C ALA A 113 4.90 9.90 18.56
N SER A 114 3.72 10.49 18.74
CA SER A 114 3.36 11.25 19.94
C SER A 114 1.91 10.97 20.36
N PHE A 115 1.58 11.24 21.62
CA PHE A 115 0.24 10.98 22.17
C PHE A 115 -0.44 12.28 22.59
N ALA A 116 -1.77 12.29 22.57
CA ALA A 116 -2.59 13.36 23.14
C ALA A 116 -3.50 12.80 24.25
N PRO A 117 -3.32 13.19 25.53
CA PRO A 117 -2.28 14.09 26.05
C PRO A 117 -0.86 13.49 25.97
N PRO A 118 0.21 14.30 26.04
CA PRO A 118 1.60 13.84 25.98
C PRO A 118 1.92 12.76 27.01
N ARG A 119 2.76 11.79 26.62
CA ARG A 119 3.20 10.64 27.43
C ARG A 119 4.68 10.38 27.21
N SER A 120 5.33 9.76 28.19
CA SER A 120 6.74 9.36 28.11
C SER A 120 7.06 8.36 27.00
N ALA A 121 6.05 7.72 26.41
CA ALA A 121 6.19 6.78 25.30
C ALA A 121 6.22 7.44 23.90
N ALA A 122 6.30 8.78 23.82
CA ALA A 122 6.60 9.44 22.55
C ALA A 122 7.98 8.96 22.04
N ILE A 123 8.15 8.86 20.73
CA ILE A 123 9.39 8.38 20.12
C ILE A 123 9.81 9.23 18.93
N ARG A 124 11.12 9.16 18.66
CA ARG A 124 11.73 9.50 17.39
C ARG A 124 12.54 8.32 16.88
N LEU A 125 12.25 7.90 15.66
CA LEU A 125 12.94 6.84 14.94
C LEU A 125 13.70 7.46 13.76
N VAL A 126 15.00 7.18 13.66
CA VAL A 126 15.79 7.48 12.46
C VAL A 126 16.46 6.19 12.00
N GLY A 127 16.23 5.81 10.75
CA GLY A 127 16.79 4.57 10.24
C GLY A 127 17.08 4.60 8.75
N THR A 128 17.97 3.73 8.33
CA THR A 128 18.28 3.47 6.91
C THR A 128 17.79 2.07 6.57
N TYR A 129 16.95 1.98 5.54
CA TYR A 129 16.30 0.75 5.11
C TYR A 129 16.67 0.48 3.64
N CYS A 130 17.08 -0.74 3.33
CA CYS A 130 17.40 -1.14 1.97
C CYS A 130 16.41 -2.20 1.48
N PRO A 131 15.97 -2.15 0.22
CA PRO A 131 15.07 -3.14 -0.33
C PRO A 131 15.82 -4.45 -0.55
N VAL A 132 15.25 -5.56 -0.11
CA VAL A 132 15.76 -6.91 -0.41
C VAL A 132 14.95 -7.60 -1.51
N SER A 133 13.71 -7.15 -1.72
CA SER A 133 12.87 -7.45 -2.87
C SER A 133 11.81 -6.35 -3.00
N LEU A 134 10.96 -6.43 -4.03
CA LEU A 134 9.90 -5.43 -4.25
C LEU A 134 8.99 -5.35 -3.01
N GLY A 135 8.94 -4.17 -2.36
CA GLY A 135 8.14 -3.95 -1.16
C GLY A 135 8.65 -4.63 0.12
N VAL A 136 9.81 -5.29 0.12
CA VAL A 136 10.39 -5.89 1.33
C VAL A 136 11.67 -5.16 1.71
N TRP A 137 11.71 -4.65 2.94
CA TRP A 137 12.74 -3.75 3.43
C TRP A 137 13.51 -4.35 4.61
N GLN A 138 14.83 -4.18 4.61
CA GLN A 138 15.71 -4.54 5.71
C GLN A 138 16.34 -3.29 6.31
N ALA A 139 16.24 -3.14 7.63
CA ALA A 139 16.97 -2.11 8.36
C ALA A 139 18.49 -2.40 8.31
N LYS A 140 19.28 -1.39 7.94
CA LYS A 140 20.75 -1.39 8.05
C LYS A 140 21.22 -0.70 9.33
N ALA A 141 20.53 0.37 9.68
CA ALA A 141 20.72 1.11 10.92
C ALA A 141 19.35 1.60 11.36
N GLN A 142 19.09 1.55 12.67
CA GLN A 142 17.84 2.04 13.22
C GLN A 142 18.07 2.49 14.66
N ASP A 143 17.94 3.80 14.85
CA ASP A 143 18.04 4.45 16.16
C ASP A 143 16.63 4.87 16.62
N LEU A 144 16.26 4.43 17.82
CA LEU A 144 14.98 4.71 18.44
C LEU A 144 15.27 5.46 19.74
N THR A 145 14.79 6.69 19.83
CA THR A 145 14.98 7.57 20.98
C THR A 145 13.63 7.97 21.55
N ALA A 146 13.58 8.25 22.85
CA ALA A 146 12.41 8.88 23.45
C ALA A 146 12.18 10.25 22.81
N GLY A 147 10.93 10.54 22.46
CA GLY A 147 10.52 11.83 21.93
C GLY A 147 10.51 12.90 23.03
N PRO A 148 10.62 14.19 22.64
CA PRO A 148 10.41 15.31 23.55
C PRO A 148 8.97 15.37 24.09
#